data_AF-A0A0M9DJB9-F1
#
_entry.id   AF-A0A0M9DJB9-F1
#
_cell.length_a   1.000
_cell.length_b   1.000
_cell.length_c   1.000
_cell.angle_alpha   90.00
_cell.angle_beta   90.00
_cell.angle_gamma   90.00
#
_symmetry.space_group_name_H-M   'P 1'
#
loop_
_entity.id
_entity.type
_entity.pdbx_description
1 polymer ?
#
loop_
_entity_poly.entity_id
_entity_poly.type
_entity_poly.pdbx_seq_one_letter_code
_entity_poly.pdbx_strand_id
1 'polypeptide(L)'
;MQLADTPNKVNEMIKDYIMMKQEIARLERILYGFTIPMENWGVAQYGIDAAMPRGSNGKSQAELRQMDIREKKQLGRLTILRAKVTILEKYTDSFPDLATNIIYDRILDGWTYKSIATELRVSATYVKKRKHYIVDLITNEQKTQKVPKYTKNP
;
A
#
# COMPACT_ATOMS: atom_id res chain seq x y z
N MET A 1 4.36 5.06 -12.40
CA MET A 1 2.90 5.17 -12.22
C MET A 1 2.63 5.92 -10.92
N GLN A 2 1.87 7.02 -10.95
CA GLN A 2 1.58 7.81 -9.75
C GLN A 2 0.37 7.20 -9.03
N LEU A 3 0.60 6.58 -7.87
CA LEU A 3 -0.40 5.77 -7.16
C LEU A 3 -1.22 6.57 -6.14
N ALA A 4 -0.60 7.54 -5.46
CA ALA A 4 -1.16 8.26 -4.31
C ALA A 4 -1.01 9.80 -4.42
N ASP A 5 -1.07 10.33 -5.64
CA ASP A 5 -0.83 11.75 -5.98
C ASP A 5 -2.04 12.67 -5.83
N THR A 6 -3.25 12.11 -5.75
CA THR A 6 -4.48 12.87 -5.57
C THR A 6 -5.28 12.33 -4.37
N PRO A 7 -6.07 13.19 -3.69
CA PRO A 7 -6.88 12.76 -2.55
C PRO A 7 -7.86 11.64 -2.90
N ASN A 8 -8.42 11.66 -4.12
CA ASN A 8 -9.35 10.62 -4.59
C ASN A 8 -8.66 9.26 -4.71
N LYS A 9 -7.44 9.21 -5.26
CA LYS A 9 -6.68 7.96 -5.36
C LYS A 9 -6.32 7.41 -3.98
N VAL A 10 -5.92 8.26 -3.04
CA VAL A 10 -5.64 7.84 -1.66
C VAL A 10 -6.90 7.32 -0.98
N ASN A 11 -8.06 7.96 -1.20
CA ASN A 11 -9.35 7.49 -0.69
C ASN A 11 -9.72 6.11 -1.22
N GLU A 12 -9.55 5.88 -2.53
CA GLU A 12 -9.77 4.58 -3.14
C GLU A 12 -8.81 3.53 -2.57
N MET A 13 -7.53 3.87 -2.42
CA MET A 13 -6.53 2.99 -1.81
C MET A 13 -6.91 2.58 -0.39
N ILE A 14 -7.30 3.53 0.45
CA ILE A 14 -7.73 3.27 1.84
C ILE A 14 -8.97 2.36 1.84
N LYS A 15 -9.98 2.68 1.01
CA LYS A 15 -11.22 1.90 0.91
C LYS A 15 -10.96 0.46 0.45
N ASP A 16 -10.10 0.29 -0.54
CA ASP A 16 -9.85 -1.00 -1.17
C ASP A 16 -8.79 -1.83 -0.42
N TYR A 17 -8.17 -1.31 0.64
CA TYR A 17 -7.02 -1.90 1.32
C TYR A 17 -7.19 -3.38 1.66
N ILE A 18 -8.30 -3.78 2.29
CA ILE A 18 -8.59 -5.17 2.64
C ILE A 18 -8.67 -6.04 1.38
N MET A 19 -9.40 -5.58 0.37
CA MET A 19 -9.54 -6.28 -0.90
C MET A 19 -8.18 -6.42 -1.61
N MET A 20 -7.34 -5.39 -1.56
CA MET A 20 -5.98 -5.43 -2.11
C MET A 20 -5.14 -6.51 -1.42
N LYS A 21 -5.17 -6.61 -0.08
CA LYS A 21 -4.43 -7.66 0.65
C LYS A 21 -4.94 -9.07 0.31
N GLN A 22 -6.25 -9.24 0.18
CA GLN A 22 -6.83 -10.52 -0.23
C GLN A 22 -6.45 -10.90 -1.68
N GLU A 23 -6.51 -9.95 -2.61
CA GLU A 23 -6.13 -10.17 -4.01
C GLU A 23 -4.63 -10.45 -4.15
N ILE A 24 -3.77 -9.76 -3.38
CA ILE A 24 -2.34 -10.06 -3.31
C ILE A 24 -2.13 -11.52 -2.90
N ALA A 25 -2.74 -11.97 -1.79
CA ALA A 25 -2.60 -13.34 -1.33
C ALA A 25 -3.11 -14.36 -2.36
N ARG A 26 -4.21 -14.05 -3.07
CA ARG A 26 -4.73 -14.90 -4.16
C ARG A 26 -3.76 -14.98 -5.34
N LEU A 27 -3.21 -13.84 -5.77
CA LEU A 27 -2.28 -13.77 -6.91
C LEU A 27 -0.94 -14.45 -6.57
N GLU A 28 -0.43 -14.29 -5.36
CA GLU A 28 0.78 -14.97 -4.89
C GLU A 28 0.61 -16.49 -4.91
N ARG A 29 -0.52 -17.00 -4.43
CA ARG A 29 -0.84 -18.44 -4.52
C ARG A 29 -0.90 -18.93 -5.96
N ILE A 30 -1.46 -18.14 -6.88
CA ILE A 30 -1.55 -18.53 -8.30
C ILE A 30 -0.18 -18.51 -8.97
N LEU A 31 0.64 -17.49 -8.71
CA LEU A 31 1.90 -17.28 -9.42
C LEU A 31 3.07 -18.07 -8.82
N TYR A 32 3.06 -18.24 -7.49
CA TYR A 32 4.18 -18.82 -6.74
C TYR A 32 3.81 -20.09 -5.95
N GLY A 33 2.52 -20.40 -5.81
CA GLY A 33 2.05 -21.54 -5.00
C GLY A 33 1.99 -21.28 -3.49
N PHE A 34 2.48 -20.13 -3.02
CA PHE A 34 2.46 -19.73 -1.61
C PHE A 34 2.27 -18.22 -1.46
N THR A 35 1.92 -17.77 -0.26
CA THR A 35 1.81 -16.34 0.09
C THR A 35 3.13 -15.83 0.67
N ILE A 36 3.56 -14.64 0.25
CA ILE A 36 4.82 -14.02 0.70
C ILE A 36 4.49 -13.03 1.81
N PRO A 37 5.06 -13.19 3.03
CA PRO A 37 4.92 -12.21 4.10
C PRO A 37 5.37 -10.82 3.63
N MET A 38 4.67 -9.77 4.08
CA MET A 38 4.95 -8.41 3.63
C MET A 38 6.36 -7.93 3.99
N GLU A 39 6.91 -8.40 5.11
CA GLU A 39 8.32 -8.15 5.51
C GLU A 39 9.33 -8.60 4.45
N ASN A 40 8.97 -9.62 3.67
CA ASN A 40 9.77 -10.18 2.59
C ASN A 40 9.42 -9.58 1.22
N TRP A 41 8.51 -8.61 1.14
CA TRP A 41 8.33 -7.79 -0.05
C TRP A 41 9.54 -6.85 -0.11
N GLY A 42 10.63 -7.33 -0.70
CA GLY A 42 11.92 -6.64 -0.72
C GLY A 42 11.77 -5.15 -1.06
N VAL A 43 12.58 -4.31 -0.41
CA VAL A 43 12.63 -2.83 -0.53
C VAL A 43 13.11 -2.37 -1.92
N ALA A 44 12.98 -3.21 -2.94
CA ALA A 44 13.43 -2.91 -4.28
C ALA A 44 12.50 -1.88 -4.90
N GLN A 45 13.01 -0.65 -4.91
CA GLN A 45 12.48 0.53 -5.56
C GLN A 45 12.25 0.21 -7.05
N TYR A 46 11.03 -0.25 -7.34
CA TYR A 46 10.39 -0.33 -8.66
C TYR A 46 11.31 -0.81 -9.79
N GLY A 47 11.61 -2.11 -9.79
CA GLY A 47 12.20 -2.84 -10.91
C GLY A 47 11.59 -4.24 -11.01
N ILE A 48 11.65 -4.85 -12.19
CA ILE A 48 11.09 -6.18 -12.49
C ILE A 48 11.72 -7.27 -11.61
N ASP A 49 12.88 -6.98 -11.01
CA ASP A 49 13.61 -7.83 -10.04
C ASP A 49 13.06 -7.79 -8.59
N ALA A 50 12.07 -6.93 -8.29
CA ALA A 50 11.61 -6.64 -6.92
C ALA A 50 10.63 -7.66 -6.32
N ALA A 51 10.07 -8.56 -7.12
CA ALA A 51 8.96 -9.41 -6.68
C ALA A 51 9.40 -10.64 -5.87
N MET A 52 10.70 -10.95 -5.83
CA MET A 52 11.21 -12.18 -5.24
C MET A 52 12.06 -11.94 -3.98
N PRO A 53 11.75 -12.59 -2.86
CA PRO A 53 12.66 -12.73 -1.73
C PRO A 53 13.97 -13.39 -2.20
N ARG A 54 15.12 -12.84 -1.78
CA ARG A 54 16.44 -13.44 -2.03
C ARG A 54 16.45 -14.86 -1.47
N GLY A 55 16.54 -15.88 -2.32
CA GLY A 55 16.59 -17.30 -1.92
C GLY A 55 15.27 -18.06 -1.99
N SER A 56 14.19 -17.50 -2.54
CA SER A 56 12.96 -18.25 -2.82
C SER A 56 13.01 -18.96 -4.18
N ASN A 57 12.34 -20.11 -4.29
CA ASN A 57 12.08 -20.86 -5.54
C ASN A 57 11.17 -20.09 -6.53
N GLY A 58 11.31 -18.77 -6.63
CA GLY A 58 10.51 -18.00 -7.56
C GLY A 58 11.06 -18.10 -8.99
N LYS A 59 10.14 -17.92 -9.95
CA LYS A 59 10.40 -18.05 -11.39
C LYS A 59 11.62 -17.19 -11.80
N SER A 60 12.67 -17.84 -12.28
CA SER A 60 13.87 -17.23 -12.86
C SER A 60 13.54 -16.22 -13.98
N GLN A 61 14.49 -15.34 -14.29
CA GLN A 61 14.35 -14.37 -15.40
C GLN A 61 14.04 -15.04 -16.76
N ALA A 62 14.43 -16.31 -16.95
CA ALA A 62 14.07 -17.11 -18.11
C ALA A 62 12.59 -17.55 -18.08
N GLU A 63 12.09 -17.98 -16.92
CA GLU A 63 10.68 -18.35 -16.71
C GLU A 63 9.75 -17.14 -16.83
N LEU A 64 10.18 -15.95 -16.41
CA LEU A 64 9.41 -14.70 -16.61
C LEU A 64 9.19 -14.37 -18.10
N ARG A 65 10.17 -14.65 -18.95
CA ARG A 65 10.06 -14.43 -20.41
C ARG A 65 9.08 -15.41 -21.05
N GLN A 66 9.03 -16.64 -20.54
CA GLN A 66 8.15 -17.72 -20.98
C GLN A 66 6.72 -17.62 -20.44
N MET A 67 6.42 -16.66 -19.55
CA MET A 67 5.06 -16.48 -19.03
C MET A 67 4.04 -16.14 -20.12
N ASP A 68 2.88 -16.78 -20.02
CA ASP A 68 1.72 -16.47 -20.83
C ASP A 68 1.19 -15.04 -20.57
N ILE A 69 0.46 -14.51 -21.54
CA ILE A 69 -0.11 -13.14 -21.49
C ILE A 69 -0.95 -12.95 -20.22
N ARG A 70 -1.70 -13.99 -19.80
CA ARG A 70 -2.54 -13.95 -18.59
C ARG A 70 -1.69 -13.83 -17.33
N GLU A 71 -0.64 -14.64 -17.20
CA GLU A 71 0.25 -14.60 -16.04
C GLU A 71 1.00 -13.26 -15.96
N LYS A 72 1.45 -12.70 -17.09
CA LYS A 72 2.11 -11.39 -17.15
C LYS A 72 1.20 -10.27 -16.62
N LYS A 73 -0.09 -10.29 -17.00
CA LYS A 73 -1.09 -9.33 -16.49
C LYS A 73 -1.33 -9.50 -14.98
N GLN A 74 -1.36 -10.75 -14.49
CA GLN A 74 -1.52 -11.05 -13.07
C GLN A 74 -0.32 -10.54 -12.24
N LEU A 75 0.90 -10.75 -12.74
CA LEU A 75 2.11 -10.23 -12.11
C LEU A 75 2.12 -8.70 -12.09
N GLY A 76 1.76 -8.04 -13.19
CA GLY A 76 1.65 -6.59 -13.23
C GLY A 76 0.64 -6.03 -12.22
N ARG A 77 -0.52 -6.70 -12.08
CA ARG A 77 -1.51 -6.36 -11.05
C ARG A 77 -0.96 -6.54 -9.64
N LEU A 78 -0.31 -7.68 -9.37
CA LEU A 78 0.31 -7.98 -8.08
C LEU A 78 1.31 -6.88 -7.68
N THR A 79 2.18 -6.46 -8.61
CA THR A 79 3.16 -5.40 -8.38
C THR A 79 2.49 -4.07 -8.01
N ILE A 80 1.42 -3.68 -8.72
CA ILE A 80 0.69 -2.44 -8.43
C ILE A 80 0.01 -2.50 -7.06
N LEU A 81 -0.63 -3.63 -6.73
CA LEU A 81 -1.33 -3.80 -5.46
C LEU A 81 -0.37 -3.78 -4.28
N ARG A 82 0.75 -4.53 -4.37
CA ARG A 82 1.81 -4.50 -3.35
C ARG A 82 2.30 -3.07 -3.13
N ALA A 83 2.59 -2.33 -4.19
CA ALA A 83 3.03 -0.94 -4.08
C ALA A 83 2.02 -0.03 -3.37
N LYS A 84 0.72 -0.16 -3.69
CA LYS A 84 -0.34 0.60 -3.01
C LYS A 84 -0.42 0.27 -1.53
N VAL A 85 -0.40 -1.02 -1.18
CA VAL A 85 -0.44 -1.48 0.22
C VAL A 85 0.81 -1.00 0.96
N THR A 86 2.01 -1.15 0.39
CA THR A 86 3.26 -0.66 0.98
C THR A 86 3.24 0.85 1.21
N ILE A 87 2.61 1.65 0.33
CA ILE A 87 2.45 3.09 0.59
C ILE A 87 1.61 3.32 1.85
N LEU A 88 0.47 2.65 1.99
CA LEU A 88 -0.42 2.83 3.15
C LEU A 88 0.23 2.35 4.45
N GLU A 89 0.89 1.20 4.43
CA GLU A 89 1.51 0.59 5.63
C GLU A 89 2.68 1.43 6.17
N LYS A 90 3.33 2.25 5.33
CA LYS A 90 4.36 3.21 5.79
C LYS A 90 3.81 4.29 6.71
N TYR A 91 2.50 4.54 6.69
CA TYR A 91 1.85 5.54 7.52
C TYR A 91 1.30 4.97 8.84
N THR A 92 1.36 3.65 9.04
CA THR A 92 1.04 3.04 10.34
C THR A 92 2.02 3.56 11.38
N ASP A 93 1.49 4.04 12.51
CA ASP A 93 2.24 4.70 13.59
C ASP A 93 3.08 5.93 13.19
N SER A 94 2.81 6.55 12.03
CA SER A 94 3.57 7.72 11.57
C SER A 94 2.92 9.07 11.89
N PHE A 95 1.68 9.10 12.36
CA PHE A 95 0.95 10.34 12.63
C PHE A 95 1.35 10.91 14.01
N PRO A 96 1.34 12.25 14.17
CA PRO A 96 1.86 12.91 15.37
C PRO A 96 1.06 12.61 16.65
N ASP A 97 -0.23 12.29 16.51
CA ASP A 97 -1.10 11.98 17.65
C ASP A 97 -1.66 10.56 17.58
N LEU A 98 -1.69 9.91 18.74
CA LEU A 98 -2.18 8.55 18.94
C LEU A 98 -3.59 8.35 18.38
N ALA A 99 -4.48 9.32 18.57
CA ALA A 99 -5.86 9.23 18.09
C ALA A 99 -5.92 9.08 16.56
N THR A 100 -5.04 9.77 15.82
CA THR A 100 -4.98 9.66 14.36
C THR A 100 -4.43 8.32 13.92
N ASN A 101 -3.39 7.78 14.58
CA ASN A 101 -2.89 6.43 14.30
C ASN A 101 -4.00 5.38 14.51
N ILE A 102 -4.69 5.41 15.65
CA ILE A 102 -5.78 4.46 15.92
C ILE A 102 -6.91 4.59 14.89
N ILE A 103 -7.31 5.82 14.55
CA ILE A 103 -8.35 6.04 13.53
C ILE A 103 -7.89 5.49 12.18
N TYR A 104 -6.64 5.71 11.80
CA TYR A 104 -6.09 5.21 10.55
C TYR A 104 -6.14 3.68 10.47
N ASP A 105 -5.62 3.00 11.48
CA ASP A 105 -5.59 1.54 11.54
C ASP A 105 -7.00 0.96 11.46
N ARG A 106 -7.94 1.51 12.24
CA ARG A 106 -9.34 1.06 12.21
C ARG A 106 -10.01 1.30 10.86
N ILE A 107 -9.69 2.38 10.16
CA ILE A 107 -10.21 2.61 8.80
C ILE A 107 -9.65 1.57 7.84
N LEU A 108 -8.35 1.26 7.91
CA LEU A 108 -7.74 0.20 7.10
C LEU A 108 -8.34 -1.17 7.41
N ASP A 109 -8.66 -1.44 8.68
CA ASP A 109 -9.40 -2.63 9.12
C ASP A 109 -10.87 -2.65 8.66
N GLY A 110 -11.33 -1.62 7.94
CA GLY A 110 -12.66 -1.56 7.33
C GLY A 110 -13.77 -1.13 8.28
N TRP A 111 -13.42 -0.54 9.44
CA TRP A 111 -14.41 -0.08 10.40
C TRP A 111 -15.16 1.14 9.88
N THR A 112 -16.45 1.23 10.23
CA THR A 112 -17.24 2.42 9.90
C THR A 112 -16.87 3.60 10.80
N TYR A 113 -17.01 4.82 10.30
CA TYR A 113 -16.76 6.03 11.11
C TYR A 113 -17.61 6.07 12.38
N LYS A 114 -18.81 5.47 12.36
CA LYS A 114 -19.67 5.37 13.54
C LYS A 114 -19.07 4.43 14.59
N SER A 115 -18.63 3.24 14.16
CA SER A 115 -18.00 2.25 15.05
C SER A 115 -16.75 2.81 15.72
N ILE A 116 -15.88 3.46 14.93
CA ILE A 116 -14.66 4.11 15.41
C ILE A 116 -15.00 5.22 16.42
N ALA A 117 -15.99 6.05 16.09
CA ALA A 117 -16.41 7.15 16.96
C ALA A 117 -16.96 6.64 18.30
N THR A 118 -17.73 5.55 18.28
CA THR A 118 -18.24 4.91 19.50
C THR A 118 -17.11 4.35 20.36
N GLU A 119 -16.14 3.64 19.77
CA GLU A 119 -14.99 3.07 20.48
C GLU A 119 -14.14 4.16 21.15
N LEU A 120 -13.87 5.25 20.42
CA LEU A 120 -13.04 6.36 20.91
C LEU A 120 -13.83 7.39 21.74
N ARG A 121 -15.15 7.22 21.92
CA ARG A 121 -16.05 8.16 22.60
C ARG A 121 -15.98 9.59 22.03
N VAL A 122 -15.90 9.69 20.71
CA VAL A 122 -15.88 10.95 19.96
C VAL A 122 -17.06 11.03 18.99
N SER A 123 -17.20 12.16 18.28
CA SER A 123 -18.20 12.27 17.21
C SER A 123 -17.73 11.62 15.91
N ALA A 124 -18.65 11.07 15.11
CA ALA A 124 -18.34 10.61 13.75
C ALA A 124 -17.76 11.72 12.85
N THR A 125 -18.14 12.97 13.11
CA THR A 125 -17.57 14.15 12.44
C THR A 125 -16.09 14.33 12.76
N TYR A 126 -15.66 14.06 14.00
CA TYR A 126 -14.26 14.08 14.38
C TYR A 126 -13.45 13.04 13.58
N VAL A 127 -13.95 11.80 13.51
CA VAL A 127 -13.33 10.73 12.72
C VAL A 127 -13.23 11.12 11.24
N LYS A 128 -14.31 11.68 10.67
CA LYS A 128 -14.31 12.16 9.28
C LYS A 128 -13.27 13.26 9.05
N LYS A 129 -13.14 14.23 9.97
CA LYS A 129 -12.12 15.29 9.88
C LYS A 129 -10.70 14.72 9.92
N ARG A 130 -10.44 13.76 10.82
CA ARG A 130 -9.15 13.07 10.90
C ARG A 130 -8.83 12.28 9.63
N LYS A 131 -9.82 11.59 9.07
CA LYS A 131 -9.66 10.92 7.77
C LYS A 131 -9.29 11.89 6.65
N HIS A 132 -9.88 13.09 6.61
CA HIS A 132 -9.50 14.10 5.62
C HIS A 132 -8.05 14.56 5.83
N TYR A 133 -7.66 14.83 7.08
CA TYR A 133 -6.29 15.18 7.44
C TYR A 133 -5.27 14.11 7.04
N ILE A 134 -5.56 12.83 7.28
CA ILE A 134 -4.73 11.69 6.85
C ILE A 134 -4.52 11.73 5.34
N VAL A 135 -5.59 11.88 4.57
CA VAL A 135 -5.53 11.88 3.10
C VAL A 135 -4.71 13.06 2.57
N ASP A 136 -4.86 14.24 3.18
CA ASP A 136 -4.10 15.42 2.81
C ASP A 136 -2.61 15.25 3.10
N LEU A 137 -2.24 14.69 4.26
CA LEU A 137 -0.86 14.37 4.62
C LEU A 137 -0.21 13.41 3.62
N ILE A 138 -0.85 12.26 3.38
CA ILE A 138 -0.35 11.25 2.42
C ILE A 138 -0.16 11.90 1.05
N THR A 139 -1.17 12.64 0.57
CA THR A 139 -1.11 13.29 -0.74
C THR A 139 0.04 14.30 -0.83
N ASN A 140 0.25 15.10 0.21
CA ASN A 140 1.29 16.13 0.24
C ASN A 140 2.70 15.51 0.29
N GLU A 141 2.91 14.49 1.11
CA GLU A 141 4.19 13.78 1.16
C GLU A 141 4.52 13.07 -0.15
N GLN A 142 3.52 12.47 -0.80
CA GLN A 142 3.71 11.85 -2.11
C GLN A 142 3.98 12.89 -3.20
N LYS A 143 3.59 14.15 -3.03
CA LYS A 143 4.00 15.25 -3.91
C LYS A 143 5.42 15.73 -3.60
N THR A 144 5.83 15.83 -2.34
CA THR A 144 7.19 16.28 -1.97
C THR A 144 8.26 15.27 -2.37
N GLN A 145 7.98 13.97 -2.28
CA GLN A 145 8.87 12.90 -2.76
C GLN A 145 9.13 12.96 -4.28
N LYS A 146 8.32 13.72 -5.05
CA LYS A 146 8.53 13.92 -6.50
C LYS A 146 9.51 15.03 -6.83
N VAL A 147 9.81 15.94 -5.91
CA VAL A 147 10.81 16.98 -6.14
C VAL A 147 12.19 16.33 -5.97
N PRO A 148 13.00 16.21 -7.03
CA PRO A 148 14.33 15.63 -6.88
C PRO A 148 15.11 16.44 -5.86
N LYS A 149 15.57 15.78 -4.80
CA LYS A 149 16.56 16.33 -3.87
C LYS A 149 17.86 16.52 -4.67
N TYR A 150 18.02 17.64 -5.35
CA TYR A 150 19.32 18.10 -5.79
C TYR A 150 20.10 18.54 -4.55
N THR A 151 20.70 17.59 -3.85
CA THR A 151 21.83 17.89 -2.97
C THR A 151 23.01 18.19 -3.87
N LYS A 152 23.30 19.48 -4.06
CA LYS A 152 24.63 19.94 -4.49
C LYS A 152 25.65 19.34 -3.51
N ASN A 153 26.49 18.44 -3.98
CA ASN A 153 27.71 18.10 -3.24
C ASN A 153 28.69 19.27 -3.41
N PRO A 154 29.35 19.73 -2.33
CA PRO A 154 30.52 20.59 -2.45
C PRO A 154 31.69 19.87 -3.13
#